data_AF-A0A3B1CA29-F1
#
_entry.id   AF-A0A3B1CA29-F1
#
_cell.length_a   1.000
_cell.length_b   1.000
_cell.length_c   1.000
_cell.angle_alpha   90.00
_cell.angle_beta   90.00
_cell.angle_gamma   90.00
#
_symmetry.space_group_name_H-M   'P 1'
#
loop_
_entity.id
_entity.type
_entity.pdbx_description
1 polymer ?
#
loop_
_entity_poly.entity_id
_entity_poly.type
_entity_poly.pdbx_seq_one_letter_code
_entity_poly.pdbx_strand_id
1 'polypeptide(L)'
;MGIGFYFPAKAGATTSWIPLKQPVFPAEEPVDYPEQLTGETAGGMLYVQDKGTKRESFGLRFARLTLVDRNNALNFFNTVKKSFSTFEYEDRNQVLHAVRWTSDFDFPFVIEGRYSGTINLRKETA
;
A
#
# COMPACT_ATOMS: atom_id res chain seq x y z
N MET A 1 -6.24 15.31 -8.52
CA MET A 1 -5.26 14.28 -8.93
C MET A 1 -5.53 13.01 -8.13
N GLY A 2 -5.35 11.84 -8.73
CA GLY A 2 -5.80 10.56 -8.16
C GLY A 2 -4.70 9.51 -8.19
N ILE A 3 -4.82 8.53 -7.30
CA ILE A 3 -3.91 7.38 -7.25
C ILE A 3 -4.12 6.42 -8.41
N GLY A 4 -3.07 5.66 -8.73
CA GLY A 4 -3.10 4.64 -9.77
C GLY A 4 -2.21 3.45 -9.44
N PHE A 5 -2.60 2.28 -9.92
CA PHE A 5 -1.84 1.04 -9.80
C PHE A 5 -1.54 0.49 -11.18
N TYR A 6 -0.28 0.16 -11.44
CA TYR A 6 0.20 -0.21 -12.77
C TYR A 6 1.08 -1.45 -12.68
N PHE A 7 0.83 -2.44 -13.53
CA PHE A 7 1.67 -3.62 -13.66
C PHE A 7 1.94 -3.92 -15.15
N PRO A 8 3.21 -4.06 -15.58
CA PRO A 8 4.42 -4.00 -14.76
C PRO A 8 4.85 -2.58 -14.35
N ALA A 9 4.60 -1.58 -15.21
CA ALA A 9 4.97 -0.18 -14.99
C ALA A 9 4.00 0.76 -15.73
N LYS A 10 3.91 2.02 -15.32
CA LYS A 10 3.00 3.04 -15.87
C LYS A 10 3.22 3.30 -17.36
N ALA A 11 4.47 3.28 -17.83
CA ALA A 11 4.81 3.51 -19.24
C ALA A 11 4.43 2.35 -20.18
N GLY A 12 4.21 1.15 -19.65
CA GLY A 12 3.93 -0.06 -20.42
C GLY A 12 2.93 -0.98 -19.72
N ALA A 13 1.91 -0.41 -19.07
CA ALA A 13 1.02 -1.15 -18.19
C ALA A 13 0.20 -2.17 -18.98
N THR A 14 0.41 -3.46 -18.71
CA THR A 14 -0.43 -4.56 -19.23
C THR A 14 -1.76 -4.62 -18.48
N THR A 15 -1.75 -4.31 -17.18
CA THR A 15 -2.95 -4.12 -16.37
C THR A 15 -2.82 -2.87 -15.51
N SER A 16 -3.92 -2.16 -15.34
CA SER A 16 -3.97 -0.99 -14.46
C SER A 16 -5.28 -0.94 -13.72
N TRP A 17 -5.24 -0.35 -12.53
CA TRP A 17 -6.42 -0.02 -11.77
C TRP A 17 -6.28 1.40 -11.24
N ILE A 18 -7.24 2.25 -11.63
CA ILE A 18 -7.36 3.61 -11.13
C ILE A 18 -8.70 3.66 -10.39
N PRO A 19 -8.72 3.72 -9.05
CA PRO A 19 -9.96 3.73 -8.31
C PRO A 19 -10.71 5.04 -8.56
N LEU A 20 -12.01 4.93 -8.88
CA LEU A 20 -12.87 6.10 -9.06
C LEU A 20 -12.99 6.92 -7.76
N LYS A 21 -12.94 6.22 -6.62
CA LYS A 21 -12.97 6.83 -5.29
C LYS A 21 -11.61 6.72 -4.63
N GLN A 22 -11.06 7.86 -4.25
CA GLN A 22 -9.78 7.95 -3.56
C GLN A 22 -9.88 7.33 -2.14
N PRO A 23 -8.82 6.67 -1.66
CA PRO A 23 -8.78 6.15 -0.31
C PRO A 23 -8.63 7.30 0.69
N VAL A 24 -9.00 7.01 1.93
CA VAL A 24 -8.72 7.85 3.08
C VAL A 24 -7.29 7.56 3.51
N PHE A 25 -6.45 8.58 3.51
CA PHE A 25 -5.06 8.49 3.95
C PHE A 25 -4.96 8.80 5.45
N PRO A 26 -4.09 8.10 6.19
CA PRO A 26 -3.70 8.54 7.52
C PRO A 26 -2.97 9.91 7.44
N ALA A 27 -3.00 10.67 8.53
CA ALA A 27 -2.32 11.97 8.60
C ALA A 27 -0.79 11.82 8.45
N GLU A 28 -0.24 10.71 8.93
CA GLU A 28 1.18 10.35 8.83
C GLU A 28 1.32 8.98 8.16
N GLU A 29 2.30 8.86 7.26
CA GLU A 29 2.62 7.57 6.64
C GLU A 29 3.48 6.74 7.61
N PRO A 30 3.07 5.50 7.90
CA PRO A 30 3.83 4.64 8.80
C PRO A 30 5.17 4.24 8.15
N VAL A 31 6.25 4.72 8.77
CA VAL A 31 7.63 4.31 8.48
C VAL A 31 8.05 3.29 9.52
N ASP A 32 8.54 2.15 9.07
CA ASP A 32 9.04 1.08 9.94
C ASP A 32 10.58 0.97 9.85
N TYR A 33 11.22 0.88 11.02
CA TYR A 33 12.65 0.66 11.19
C TYR A 33 12.84 -0.72 11.83
N PRO A 34 13.03 -1.78 11.02
CA PRO A 34 12.97 -3.15 11.52
C PRO A 34 14.11 -3.53 12.47
N GLU A 35 15.21 -2.77 12.54
CA GLU A 35 16.33 -3.06 13.45
C GLU A 35 16.55 -1.89 14.42
N GLN A 36 15.70 -1.73 15.42
CA GLN A 36 15.97 -0.78 16.51
C GLN A 36 16.85 -1.44 17.58
N LEU A 37 18.06 -0.92 17.77
CA LEU A 37 18.86 -1.24 18.94
C LEU A 37 18.37 -0.39 20.10
N THR A 38 17.81 -1.05 21.12
CA THR A 38 17.47 -0.42 22.39
C THR A 38 18.60 -0.68 23.39
N GLY A 39 19.19 0.39 23.90
CA GLY A 39 20.21 0.34 24.95
C GLY A 39 19.74 1.12 26.17
N GLU A 40 19.79 0.51 27.34
CA GLU A 40 19.44 1.18 28.60
C GLU A 40 20.72 1.43 29.40
N THR A 41 20.93 2.68 29.82
CA THR A 41 22.09 3.05 30.67
C THR A 41 21.75 2.84 32.14
N ALA A 42 22.78 2.68 32.99
CA ALA A 42 22.60 2.52 34.45
C ALA A 42 21.89 3.71 35.15
N GLY A 43 21.67 4.83 34.45
CA GLY A 43 20.87 5.98 34.90
C GLY A 43 19.42 5.99 34.41
N GLY A 44 18.94 4.92 33.74
CA GLY A 44 17.56 4.80 33.26
C GLY A 44 17.25 5.55 31.96
N MET A 45 18.25 6.10 31.26
CA MET A 45 18.03 6.66 29.91
C MET A 45 18.03 5.56 28.87
N LEU A 46 16.96 5.53 28.07
CA LEU A 46 16.70 4.60 26.99
C LEU A 46 17.15 5.22 25.67
N TYR A 47 18.18 4.63 25.05
CA TYR A 47 18.67 5.00 23.73
C TYR A 47 18.07 4.06 22.70
N VAL A 48 17.35 4.62 21.74
CA VAL A 48 16.88 3.90 20.56
C VAL A 48 17.75 4.33 19.38
N GLN A 49 18.51 3.39 18.81
CA GLN A 49 19.26 3.62 17.59
C GLN A 49 18.62 2.82 16.45
N ASP A 50 18.07 3.54 15.47
CA ASP A 50 17.58 2.93 14.24
C ASP A 50 18.76 2.38 13.43
N LYS A 51 18.77 1.06 13.20
CA LYS A 51 19.63 0.36 12.26
C LYS A 51 18.76 -0.28 11.17
N GLY A 52 19.37 -0.51 10.01
CA GLY A 52 18.70 -1.11 8.85
C GLY A 52 18.13 -0.12 7.84
N THR A 53 17.71 -0.64 6.68
CA THR A 53 17.08 0.13 5.60
C THR A 53 15.67 0.56 6.00
N LYS A 54 15.37 1.85 5.86
CA LYS A 54 14.03 2.43 6.06
C LYS A 54 13.01 1.63 5.22
N ARG A 55 12.00 1.06 5.86
CA ARG A 55 10.89 0.39 5.17
C ARG A 55 9.68 1.30 5.17
N GLU A 56 9.32 1.78 3.98
CA GLU A 56 8.11 2.58 3.81
C GLU A 56 6.93 1.66 3.51
N SER A 57 5.80 1.93 4.19
CA SER A 57 4.55 1.19 4.00
C SER A 57 3.40 2.14 3.70
N PHE A 58 2.49 1.71 2.83
CA PHE A 58 1.32 2.48 2.45
C PHE A 58 0.05 1.73 2.87
N GLY A 59 -0.68 2.31 3.81
CA GLY A 59 -2.00 1.83 4.24
C GLY A 59 -3.10 2.65 3.56
N LEU A 60 -3.76 2.07 2.56
CA LEU A 60 -4.80 2.73 1.77
C LEU A 60 -6.17 2.22 2.20
N ARG A 61 -6.95 3.05 2.88
CA ARG A 61 -8.29 2.68 3.34
C ARG A 61 -9.35 3.15 2.36
N PHE A 62 -10.02 2.22 1.72
CA PHE A 62 -11.11 2.51 0.80
C PHE A 62 -12.45 2.34 1.50
N ALA A 63 -13.29 3.38 1.45
CA ALA A 63 -14.61 3.37 2.03
C ALA A 63 -15.69 3.48 0.95
N ARG A 64 -16.68 2.59 0.96
CA ARG A 64 -17.86 2.61 0.09
C ARG A 64 -17.53 2.62 -1.42
N LEU A 65 -16.62 1.77 -1.87
CA LEU A 65 -16.37 1.49 -3.28
C LEU A 65 -17.62 0.91 -3.96
N THR A 66 -17.75 1.14 -5.26
CA THR A 66 -18.75 0.47 -6.10
C THR A 66 -18.37 -1.01 -6.32
N LEU A 67 -19.35 -1.84 -6.71
CA LEU A 67 -19.08 -3.21 -7.15
C LEU A 67 -18.08 -3.25 -8.32
N VAL A 68 -18.18 -2.30 -9.26
CA VAL A 68 -17.28 -2.20 -10.41
C VAL A 68 -15.84 -1.92 -9.96
N ASP A 69 -15.63 -0.91 -9.10
CA ASP A 69 -14.30 -0.61 -8.56
C ASP A 69 -13.71 -1.80 -7.81
N ARG A 70 -14.51 -2.46 -6.98
CA ARG A 70 -14.09 -3.63 -6.20
C ARG A 70 -13.70 -4.80 -7.11
N ASN A 71 -14.43 -5.04 -8.19
CA ASN A 71 -14.11 -6.09 -9.15
C ASN A 71 -12.87 -5.76 -9.98
N ASN A 72 -12.68 -4.50 -10.38
CA ASN A 72 -11.46 -4.04 -11.05
C ASN A 72 -10.24 -4.20 -10.14
N ALA A 73 -10.37 -3.83 -8.87
CA ALA A 73 -9.34 -4.02 -7.85
C ALA A 73 -8.99 -5.50 -7.65
N LEU A 74 -9.99 -6.37 -7.57
CA LEU A 74 -9.81 -7.81 -7.44
C LEU A 74 -9.12 -8.41 -8.67
N ASN A 75 -9.51 -7.98 -9.87
CA ASN A 75 -8.88 -8.43 -11.11
C ASN A 75 -7.40 -8.02 -11.15
N PHE A 76 -7.10 -6.76 -10.82
CA PHE A 76 -5.71 -6.29 -10.72
C PHE A 76 -4.92 -7.09 -9.68
N PHE A 77 -5.47 -7.27 -8.48
CA PHE A 77 -4.84 -8.08 -7.43
C PHE A 77 -4.56 -9.51 -7.89
N ASN A 78 -5.50 -10.17 -8.55
CA ASN A 78 -5.31 -11.52 -9.06
C ASN A 78 -4.24 -11.60 -10.15
N THR A 79 -4.09 -10.58 -10.99
CA THR A 79 -3.02 -10.51 -11.98
C THR A 79 -1.65 -10.36 -11.33
N VAL A 80 -1.52 -9.45 -10.36
CA VAL A 80 -0.25 -9.20 -9.66
C VAL A 80 0.12 -10.32 -8.70
N LYS A 81 -0.83 -10.87 -7.93
CA LYS A 81 -0.55 -11.97 -6.99
C LYS A 81 -0.07 -13.21 -7.73
N LYS A 82 -0.59 -13.50 -8.92
CA LYS A 82 -0.12 -14.60 -9.78
C LYS A 82 1.32 -14.41 -10.26
N SER A 83 1.78 -13.16 -10.46
CA SER A 83 3.14 -12.89 -10.90
C SER A 83 4.17 -12.89 -9.77
N PHE A 84 3.74 -12.93 -8.49
CA PHE A 84 4.61 -12.80 -7.31
C PHE A 84 5.62 -11.63 -7.43
N SER A 85 5.29 -10.61 -8.22
CA SER A 85 6.20 -9.56 -8.63
C SER A 85 5.81 -8.21 -8.02
N THR A 86 6.77 -7.30 -7.97
CA THR A 86 6.53 -5.89 -7.65
C THR A 86 5.73 -5.22 -8.76
N PHE A 87 5.03 -4.16 -8.38
CA PHE A 87 4.24 -3.33 -9.29
C PHE A 87 4.38 -1.85 -8.90
N GLU A 88 3.96 -0.96 -9.77
CA GLU A 88 4.03 0.47 -9.51
C GLU A 88 2.74 0.99 -8.88
N TYR A 89 2.91 1.79 -7.84
CA TYR A 89 1.87 2.56 -7.17
C TYR A 89 2.17 4.05 -7.33
N GLU A 90 1.25 4.79 -7.91
CA GLU A 90 1.28 6.26 -7.96
C GLU A 90 0.50 6.83 -6.78
N ASP A 91 1.19 7.60 -5.94
CA ASP A 91 0.59 8.23 -4.78
C ASP A 91 -0.17 9.53 -5.11
N ARG A 92 -0.74 10.16 -4.08
CA ARG A 92 -1.48 11.43 -4.20
C ARG A 92 -0.63 12.61 -4.70
N ASN A 93 0.69 12.52 -4.57
CA ASN A 93 1.67 13.51 -5.00
C ASN A 93 2.23 13.19 -6.40
N GLN A 94 1.69 12.18 -7.09
CA GLN A 94 2.13 11.71 -8.40
C GLN A 94 3.53 11.11 -8.41
N VAL A 95 4.00 10.61 -7.26
CA VAL A 95 5.26 9.87 -7.18
C VAL A 95 4.98 8.39 -7.39
N LEU A 96 5.75 7.77 -8.29
CA LEU A 96 5.71 6.33 -8.53
C LEU A 96 6.62 5.60 -7.54
N HIS A 97 6.06 4.59 -6.89
CA HIS A 97 6.76 3.71 -5.97
C HIS A 97 6.67 2.27 -6.47
N ALA A 98 7.80 1.56 -6.48
CA ALA A 98 7.82 0.11 -6.64
C ALA A 98 7.37 -0.53 -5.31
N VAL A 99 6.26 -1.26 -5.35
CA VAL A 99 5.62 -1.82 -4.15
C VAL A 99 5.23 -3.28 -4.36
N ARG A 100 4.94 -3.96 -3.24
CA ARG A 100 4.28 -5.26 -3.22
C ARG A 100 3.11 -5.26 -2.24
N TRP A 101 2.16 -6.18 -2.47
CA TRP A 101 1.09 -6.46 -1.52
C TRP A 101 1.66 -7.09 -0.24
N THR A 102 1.16 -6.65 0.91
CA THR A 102 1.48 -7.29 2.20
C THR A 102 0.29 -7.96 2.86
N SER A 103 -0.92 -7.67 2.38
CA SER A 103 -2.16 -8.29 2.84
C SER A 103 -2.88 -9.00 1.71
N ASP A 104 -3.75 -9.94 2.06
CA ASP A 104 -4.71 -10.48 1.11
C ASP A 104 -5.73 -9.42 0.69
N PHE A 105 -6.38 -9.67 -0.45
CA PHE A 105 -7.45 -8.81 -0.93
C PHE A 105 -8.72 -9.06 -0.13
N ASP A 106 -9.10 -8.09 0.69
CA ASP A 106 -10.35 -8.13 1.43
C ASP A 106 -11.11 -6.80 1.32
N PHE A 107 -12.30 -6.90 0.72
CA PHE A 107 -13.24 -5.79 0.51
C PHE A 107 -14.64 -6.30 0.84
N PRO A 108 -15.00 -6.42 2.12
CA PRO A 108 -16.33 -6.85 2.55
C PRO A 108 -17.43 -5.92 2.07
N PHE A 109 -18.62 -6.50 1.87
CA PHE A 109 -19.85 -5.75 1.66
C PHE A 109 -20.19 -4.94 2.92
N VAL A 110 -20.60 -3.69 2.74
CA VAL A 110 -21.00 -2.81 3.84
C VAL A 110 -22.49 -2.48 3.76
N ILE A 111 -22.96 -1.88 2.67
CA ILE A 111 -24.35 -1.46 2.48
C ILE A 111 -24.62 -1.20 0.99
N GLU A 112 -25.84 -1.42 0.49
CA GLU A 112 -26.28 -0.96 -0.85
C GLU A 112 -25.27 -1.22 -2.00
N GLY A 113 -24.71 -2.43 -2.08
CA GLY A 113 -23.72 -2.77 -3.12
C GLY A 113 -22.39 -2.02 -2.99
N ARG A 114 -22.10 -1.47 -1.80
CA ARG A 114 -20.87 -0.78 -1.46
C ARG A 114 -19.94 -1.67 -0.67
N TYR A 115 -18.65 -1.57 -0.99
CA TYR A 115 -17.59 -2.36 -0.39
C TYR A 115 -16.57 -1.45 0.28
N SER A 116 -15.96 -1.89 1.38
CA SER A 116 -14.87 -1.15 2.02
C SER A 116 -13.76 -2.12 2.36
N GLY A 117 -12.52 -1.67 2.31
CA GLY A 117 -11.37 -2.53 2.52
C GLY A 117 -10.12 -1.70 2.74
N THR A 118 -9.06 -2.37 3.18
CA THR A 118 -7.75 -1.75 3.34
C THR A 118 -6.76 -2.47 2.47
N ILE A 119 -5.96 -1.70 1.76
CA ILE A 119 -4.84 -2.20 0.97
C ILE A 119 -3.57 -1.81 1.69
N ASN A 120 -2.76 -2.80 2.03
CA ASN A 120 -1.45 -2.59 2.61
C ASN A 120 -0.38 -2.92 1.59
N LEU A 121 0.49 -1.96 1.35
CA LEU A 121 1.60 -2.04 0.42
C LEU A 121 2.89 -1.80 1.16
N ARG A 122 3.95 -2.47 0.72
CA ARG A 122 5.31 -2.20 1.16
C ARG A 122 6.14 -1.76 -0.01
N LYS A 123 6.87 -0.66 0.16
CA LYS A 123 7.85 -0.19 -0.80
C LYS A 123 9.02 -1.16 -0.84
N GLU A 124 9.43 -1.52 -2.05
CA GLU A 124 10.66 -2.25 -2.29
C GLU A 124 11.76 -1.23 -2.59
N THR A 125 12.73 -1.16 -1.69
CA THR A 125 14.00 -0.47 -1.94
C THR A 125 14.88 -1.37 -2.80
N ALA A 126 15.29 -0.87 -3.95
CA ALA A 126 16.28 -1.49 -4.82
C ALA A 126 17.64 -1.64 -4.11
#